data_AF-A0A7S2CZ36-F1
#
_entry.id   AF-A0A7S2CZ36-F1
#
_cell.length_a   1.000
_cell.length_b   1.000
_cell.length_c   1.000
_cell.angle_alpha   90.00
_cell.angle_beta   90.00
_cell.angle_gamma   90.00
#
_symmetry.space_group_name_H-M   'P 1'
#
loop_
_entity.id
_entity.type
_entity.pdbx_description
1 polymer ?
#
loop_
_entity_poly.entity_id
_entity_poly.type
_entity_poly.pdbx_seq_one_letter_code
_entity_poly.pdbx_strand_id
1 'polypeptide(L)'
;EQQQQQQQQQQQLADESFHRMSAHSMQGQKGRRAREKELEKQIASGNFAVVDTMAQGVLVAPDTSTWNPHRHGHQEPKQKEIKIGALTYNSASGESQMVYQPSKTQKRKHQINSLAFTAAERELELMERRGQSMKTKAQTQAKYGW
;
A
#
# COMPACT_ATOMS: atom_id res chain seq x y z
N GLU A 1 52.82 -2.74 -0.03
CA GLU A 1 52.34 -3.89 0.77
C GLU A 1 51.49 -3.52 1.99
N GLN A 2 51.95 -2.66 2.90
CA GLN A 2 51.17 -2.35 4.13
C GLN A 2 49.75 -1.82 3.87
N GLN A 3 49.54 -1.00 2.84
CA GLN A 3 48.21 -0.45 2.53
C GLN A 3 47.22 -1.50 2.00
N GLN A 4 47.72 -2.52 1.30
CA GLN A 4 46.88 -3.64 0.84
C GLN A 4 46.51 -4.57 2.00
N GLN A 5 47.42 -4.78 2.96
CA GLN A 5 47.11 -5.56 4.16
C GLN A 5 46.04 -4.90 5.03
N GLN A 6 46.04 -3.57 5.14
CA GLN A 6 44.99 -2.84 5.89
C GLN A 6 43.61 -2.92 5.23
N GLN A 7 43.53 -2.95 3.90
CA GLN A 7 42.25 -3.12 3.19
C GLN A 7 41.70 -4.54 3.37
N GLN A 8 42.56 -5.56 3.36
CA GLN A 8 42.15 -6.95 3.60
C GLN A 8 41.64 -7.16 5.03
N GLN A 9 42.26 -6.53 6.03
CA GLN A 9 41.78 -6.62 7.43
C GLN A 9 40.41 -5.94 7.61
N GLN A 10 40.16 -4.81 6.94
CA GLN A 10 38.86 -4.13 7.02
C GLN A 10 37.74 -4.92 6.34
N GLN A 11 38.03 -5.61 5.23
CA GLN A 11 37.06 -6.50 4.58
C GLN A 11 36.70 -7.71 5.45
N GLN A 12 37.68 -8.32 6.12
CA GLN A 12 37.45 -9.44 7.02
C GLN A 12 36.56 -9.06 8.23
N LEU A 13 36.79 -7.89 8.83
CA LEU A 13 35.96 -7.39 9.94
C LEU A 13 34.50 -7.06 9.51
N ALA A 14 34.30 -6.62 8.27
CA ALA A 14 32.97 -6.34 7.73
C ALA A 14 32.17 -7.63 7.48
N ASP A 15 32.84 -8.70 7.00
CA ASP A 15 32.20 -10.00 6.77
C ASP A 15 31.83 -10.71 8.09
N GLU A 16 32.67 -10.60 9.12
CA GLU A 16 32.39 -11.16 10.46
C GLU A 16 31.19 -10.49 11.13
N SER A 17 31.06 -9.17 10.98
CA SER A 17 29.96 -8.40 11.59
C SER A 17 28.61 -8.70 10.92
N PHE A 18 28.58 -8.93 9.60
CA PHE A 18 27.37 -9.35 8.88
C PHE A 18 26.87 -10.75 9.32
N HIS A 19 27.79 -11.70 9.54
CA HIS A 19 27.44 -13.06 9.99
C HIS A 19 26.86 -13.07 11.42
N ARG A 20 27.34 -12.20 12.31
CA ARG A 20 26.90 -12.11 13.70
C ARG A 20 25.46 -11.61 13.86
N MET A 21 25.00 -10.73 12.96
CA MET A 21 23.64 -10.18 12.96
C MET A 21 22.58 -11.19 12.47
N SER A 22 22.92 -12.03 11.49
CA SER A 22 22.04 -13.09 10.98
C SER A 22 21.77 -14.19 12.03
N ALA A 23 22.77 -14.53 12.85
CA ALA A 23 22.66 -15.58 13.87
C ALA A 23 21.64 -15.25 14.98
N HIS A 24 21.48 -13.99 15.36
CA HIS A 24 20.57 -13.57 16.44
C HIS A 24 19.08 -13.65 16.05
N SER A 25 18.74 -13.41 14.78
CA SER A 25 17.36 -13.54 14.25
C SER A 25 16.88 -15.01 14.22
N MET A 26 17.80 -15.94 13.98
CA MET A 26 17.48 -17.37 13.83
C MET A 26 17.36 -18.12 15.18
N GLN A 27 17.89 -17.58 16.28
CA GLN A 27 17.87 -18.23 17.59
C GLN A 27 16.45 -18.29 18.20
N GLY A 28 15.63 -17.24 18.02
CA GLY A 28 14.25 -17.21 18.52
C GLY A 28 13.28 -18.16 17.79
N GLN A 29 13.55 -18.47 16.52
CA GLN A 29 12.73 -19.39 15.73
C GLN A 29 13.05 -20.87 16.00
N LYS A 30 14.32 -21.20 16.29
CA LYS A 30 14.73 -22.58 16.60
C LYS A 30 14.06 -23.12 17.86
N GLY A 31 13.96 -22.31 18.92
CA GLY A 31 13.27 -22.70 20.16
C GLY A 31 11.77 -22.90 19.97
N ARG A 32 11.12 -22.09 19.12
CA ARG A 32 9.70 -22.23 18.78
C ARG A 32 9.42 -23.54 18.03
N ARG A 33 10.18 -23.83 16.98
CA ARG A 33 10.02 -25.07 16.20
C ARG A 33 10.30 -26.33 17.02
N ALA A 34 11.28 -26.29 17.92
CA ALA A 34 11.56 -27.40 18.83
C ALA A 34 10.39 -27.65 19.79
N ARG A 35 9.80 -26.58 20.33
CA ARG A 35 8.63 -26.65 21.21
C ARG A 35 7.39 -27.16 20.47
N GLU A 36 7.15 -26.71 19.24
CA GLU A 36 6.05 -27.20 18.40
C GLU A 36 6.18 -28.70 18.09
N LYS A 37 7.38 -29.16 17.72
CA LYS A 37 7.63 -30.58 17.46
C LYS A 37 7.43 -31.47 18.69
N GLU A 38 7.77 -30.96 19.87
CA GLU A 38 7.53 -31.65 21.14
C GLU A 38 6.03 -31.74 21.45
N LEU A 39 5.25 -30.69 21.14
CA LEU A 39 3.79 -30.70 21.27
C LEU A 39 3.15 -31.71 20.31
N GLU A 40 3.58 -31.74 19.05
CA GLU A 40 3.12 -32.72 18.06
C GLU A 40 3.37 -34.15 18.52
N LYS A 41 4.55 -34.41 19.10
CA LYS A 41 4.90 -35.71 19.64
C LYS A 41 4.01 -36.10 20.83
N GLN A 42 3.72 -35.15 21.72
CA GLN A 42 2.86 -35.38 22.89
C GLN A 42 1.40 -35.63 22.49
N ILE A 43 0.89 -34.88 21.50
CA ILE A 43 -0.44 -35.10 20.91
C ILE A 43 -0.52 -36.48 20.24
N ALA A 44 0.50 -36.85 19.46
CA ALA A 44 0.56 -38.16 18.80
C ALA A 44 0.63 -39.33 19.80
N SER A 45 1.24 -39.11 20.98
CA SER A 45 1.26 -40.08 22.08
C SER A 45 -0.04 -40.16 22.89
N GLY A 46 -1.06 -39.36 22.54
CA GLY A 46 -2.37 -39.35 23.20
C GLY A 46 -2.43 -38.49 24.47
N ASN A 47 -1.40 -37.69 24.76
CA ASN A 47 -1.39 -36.77 25.90
C ASN A 47 -1.98 -35.42 25.50
N PHE A 48 -3.31 -35.33 25.48
CA PHE A 48 -4.04 -34.12 25.11
C PHE A 48 -4.11 -33.06 26.23
N ALA A 49 -3.74 -33.40 27.47
CA ALA A 49 -3.75 -32.46 28.61
C ALA A 49 -2.82 -31.25 28.39
N VAL A 50 -1.78 -31.41 27.58
CA VAL A 50 -0.82 -30.35 27.24
C VAL A 50 -1.46 -29.23 26.42
N VAL A 51 -2.44 -29.57 25.57
CA VAL A 51 -3.23 -28.58 24.81
C VAL A 51 -4.09 -27.76 25.76
N ASP A 52 -4.64 -28.39 26.80
CA ASP A 52 -5.47 -27.72 27.80
C ASP A 52 -4.67 -26.73 28.65
N THR A 53 -3.43 -27.08 29.04
CA THR A 53 -2.52 -26.14 29.74
C THR A 53 -2.12 -24.93 28.90
N MET A 54 -2.11 -25.04 27.57
CA MET A 54 -1.93 -23.88 26.68
C MET A 54 -3.22 -23.09 26.48
N ALA A 55 -4.37 -23.76 26.52
CA ALA A 55 -5.69 -23.13 26.43
C ALA A 55 -6.12 -22.45 27.73
N GLN A 56 -5.45 -22.70 28.87
CA GLN A 56 -5.62 -22.02 30.16
C GLN A 56 -5.17 -20.53 30.17
N GLY A 57 -5.05 -19.90 29.00
CA GLY A 57 -5.22 -18.46 28.92
C GLY A 57 -6.70 -18.16 29.10
N VAL A 58 -7.07 -17.62 30.26
CA VAL A 58 -8.44 -17.16 30.62
C VAL A 58 -9.19 -16.72 29.36
N LEU A 59 -10.17 -17.52 28.93
CA LEU A 59 -11.15 -17.13 27.93
C LEU A 59 -12.03 -16.05 28.58
N VAL A 60 -11.53 -14.82 28.62
CA VAL A 60 -12.35 -13.65 28.86
C VAL A 60 -13.28 -13.60 27.66
N ALA A 61 -14.56 -13.95 27.86
CA ALA A 61 -15.59 -13.66 26.88
C ALA A 61 -15.43 -12.18 26.52
N PRO A 62 -15.26 -11.81 25.22
CA PRO A 62 -15.06 -10.43 24.86
C PRO A 62 -16.28 -9.67 25.40
N ASP A 63 -16.01 -8.74 26.31
CA ASP A 63 -17.00 -7.75 26.69
C ASP A 63 -17.52 -7.12 25.40
N THR A 64 -18.80 -6.79 25.34
CA THR A 64 -19.43 -6.20 24.14
C THR A 64 -18.80 -4.86 23.72
N SER A 65 -17.80 -4.37 24.46
CA SER A 65 -17.00 -3.19 24.19
C SER A 65 -15.63 -3.44 23.55
N THR A 66 -15.14 -4.68 23.37
CA THR A 66 -13.83 -4.93 22.73
C THR A 66 -13.86 -5.11 21.22
N TRP A 67 -15.02 -4.99 20.57
CA TRP A 67 -15.09 -4.99 19.11
C TRP A 67 -14.29 -3.79 18.56
N ASN A 68 -13.06 -4.08 18.15
CA ASN A 68 -12.20 -3.14 17.48
C ASN A 68 -12.09 -3.60 16.02
N PRO A 69 -12.69 -2.87 15.07
CA PRO A 69 -12.68 -3.25 13.65
C PRO A 69 -11.26 -3.33 13.06
N HIS A 70 -10.26 -2.80 13.76
CA HIS A 70 -8.85 -2.83 13.35
C HIS A 70 -8.05 -4.01 13.91
N ARG A 71 -8.63 -4.88 14.77
CA ARG A 71 -7.91 -6.09 15.26
C ARG A 71 -7.69 -7.12 14.16
N HIS A 72 -8.58 -7.15 13.18
CA HIS A 72 -8.53 -8.08 12.04
C HIS A 72 -8.65 -7.37 10.69
N GLY A 73 -8.52 -6.03 10.67
CA GLY A 73 -8.45 -5.28 9.44
C GLY A 73 -7.30 -5.81 8.60
N HIS A 74 -7.59 -6.24 7.37
CA HIS A 74 -6.57 -6.45 6.36
C HIS A 74 -5.65 -5.24 6.42
N GLN A 75 -4.39 -5.45 6.81
CA GLN A 75 -3.40 -4.38 6.69
C GLN A 75 -3.38 -4.07 5.20
N GLU A 76 -3.96 -2.94 4.80
CA GLU A 76 -3.82 -2.49 3.43
C GLU A 76 -2.32 -2.51 3.14
N PRO A 77 -1.87 -3.23 2.10
CA PRO A 77 -0.46 -3.32 1.82
C PRO A 77 0.05 -1.90 1.69
N LYS A 78 0.96 -1.49 2.59
CA LYS A 78 1.55 -0.15 2.57
C LYS A 78 2.06 0.09 1.15
N GLN A 79 1.35 0.94 0.42
CA GLN A 79 1.65 1.16 -0.99
C GLN A 79 3.09 1.65 -1.06
N LYS A 80 3.94 0.90 -1.78
CA LYS A 80 5.32 1.31 -1.99
C LYS A 80 5.27 2.64 -2.74
N GLU A 81 5.83 3.69 -2.15
CA GLU A 81 5.88 5.01 -2.78
C GLU A 81 6.71 4.93 -4.06
N ILE A 82 6.04 4.81 -5.21
CA ILE A 82 6.69 4.88 -6.51
C ILE A 82 7.01 6.35 -6.76
N LYS A 83 8.27 6.73 -6.53
CA LYS A 83 8.77 8.08 -6.81
C LYS A 83 8.89 8.26 -8.32
N ILE A 84 7.78 8.62 -8.97
CA ILE A 84 7.76 8.97 -10.39
C ILE A 84 8.40 10.36 -10.53
N GLY A 85 9.56 10.44 -11.16
CA GLY A 85 10.21 11.71 -11.46
C GLY A 85 9.54 12.37 -12.66
N ALA A 86 8.91 13.52 -12.46
CA ALA A 86 8.38 14.35 -13.54
C ALA A 86 9.44 15.38 -13.97
N LEU A 87 9.80 15.39 -15.25
CA LEU A 87 10.68 16.42 -15.79
C LEU A 87 9.90 17.74 -15.88
N THR A 88 10.31 18.73 -15.11
CA THR A 88 9.66 20.03 -15.04
C THR A 88 10.63 21.12 -15.49
N TYR A 89 10.23 21.93 -16.46
CA TYR A 89 11.04 23.05 -16.92
C TYR A 89 10.99 24.22 -15.94
N ASN A 90 12.16 24.74 -15.54
CA ASN A 90 12.27 25.94 -14.74
C ASN A 90 12.63 27.13 -15.65
N SER A 91 11.69 28.06 -15.83
CA SER A 91 11.88 29.21 -16.71
C SER A 91 12.91 30.23 -16.22
N ALA A 92 13.25 30.22 -14.92
CA ALA A 92 14.23 31.15 -14.37
C ALA A 92 15.67 30.67 -14.57
N SER A 93 15.91 29.36 -14.47
CA SER A 93 17.23 28.78 -14.72
C SER A 93 17.42 28.32 -16.16
N GLY A 94 16.34 28.15 -16.93
CA GLY A 94 16.38 27.58 -18.29
C GLY A 94 16.65 26.06 -18.31
N GLU A 95 16.70 25.43 -17.14
CA GLU A 95 17.03 24.01 -16.99
C GLU A 95 15.78 23.18 -16.71
N SER A 96 15.82 21.92 -17.14
CA SER A 96 14.79 20.94 -16.82
C SER A 96 15.19 20.19 -15.55
N GLN A 97 14.37 20.30 -14.50
CA GLN A 97 14.59 19.66 -13.22
C GLN A 97 13.65 18.47 -13.06
N MET A 98 14.18 17.35 -12.57
CA MET A 98 13.35 16.20 -12.23
C MET A 98 12.72 16.42 -10.84
N VAL A 99 11.39 16.45 -10.79
CA VAL A 99 10.60 16.71 -9.59
C VAL A 99 9.80 15.47 -9.24
N TYR A 100 9.98 14.95 -8.02
CA TYR A 100 9.27 13.75 -7.55
C TYR A 100 7.94 14.04 -6.86
N GLN A 101 7.76 15.27 -6.36
CA GLN A 101 6.59 15.67 -5.59
C GLN A 101 5.96 16.93 -6.19
N PRO A 102 4.65 16.93 -6.48
CA PRO A 102 4.02 18.07 -7.11
C PRO A 102 3.99 19.29 -6.16
N SER A 103 4.37 20.45 -6.69
CA SER A 103 4.34 21.72 -5.96
C SER A 103 2.91 22.19 -5.68
N LYS A 104 2.72 23.08 -4.69
CA LYS A 104 1.39 23.66 -4.37
C LYS A 104 0.72 24.29 -5.58
N THR A 105 1.48 24.98 -6.42
CA THR A 105 0.99 25.60 -7.65
C THR A 105 0.57 24.56 -8.69
N GLN A 106 1.33 23.47 -8.85
CA GLN A 106 0.96 22.36 -9.75
C GLN A 106 -0.33 21.68 -9.30
N LYS A 107 -0.49 21.44 -7.98
CA LYS A 107 -1.73 20.89 -7.42
C LYS A 107 -2.93 21.80 -7.69
N ARG A 108 -2.77 23.12 -7.52
CA ARG A 108 -3.83 24.09 -7.81
C ARG A 108 -4.19 24.13 -9.30
N LYS A 109 -3.19 24.14 -10.19
CA LYS A 109 -3.41 24.07 -11.65
C LYS A 109 -4.16 22.80 -12.03
N HIS A 110 -3.76 21.66 -11.46
CA HIS A 110 -4.45 20.39 -11.67
C HIS A 110 -5.92 20.48 -11.21
N GLN A 111 -6.19 20.99 -10.01
CA GLN A 111 -7.57 21.18 -9.52
C GLN A 111 -8.41 22.05 -10.47
N ILE A 112 -7.87 23.19 -10.92
CA ILE A 112 -8.58 24.08 -11.86
C ILE A 112 -8.86 23.35 -13.17
N ASN A 113 -7.87 22.66 -13.74
CA ASN A 113 -8.04 21.91 -14.98
C ASN A 113 -9.09 20.81 -14.83
N SER A 114 -9.04 20.03 -13.74
CA SER A 114 -10.05 19.00 -13.45
C SER A 114 -11.46 19.61 -13.36
N LEU A 115 -11.62 20.72 -12.65
CA LEU A 115 -12.92 21.42 -12.57
C LEU A 115 -13.39 21.94 -13.94
N ALA A 116 -12.47 22.45 -14.76
CA ALA A 116 -12.77 22.93 -16.11
C ALA A 116 -13.23 21.79 -17.02
N PHE A 117 -12.55 20.63 -16.98
CA PHE A 117 -12.98 19.45 -17.73
C PHE A 117 -14.36 18.97 -17.30
N THR A 118 -14.61 18.86 -15.99
CA THR A 118 -15.94 18.48 -15.49
C THR A 118 -17.02 19.49 -15.89
N ALA A 119 -16.72 20.78 -15.90
CA ALA A 119 -17.66 21.81 -16.36
C ALA A 119 -17.96 21.65 -17.86
N ALA A 120 -16.94 21.44 -18.70
CA ALA A 120 -17.11 21.22 -20.14
C ALA A 120 -17.94 19.96 -20.44
N GLU A 121 -17.69 18.86 -19.71
CA GLU A 121 -18.50 17.63 -19.81
C GLU A 121 -19.97 17.89 -19.47
N ARG A 122 -20.22 18.67 -18.41
CA ARG A 122 -21.60 19.05 -18.01
C ARG A 122 -22.27 19.95 -19.02
N GLU A 123 -21.55 20.90 -19.61
CA GLU A 123 -22.09 21.77 -20.67
C GLU A 123 -22.55 20.93 -21.87
N LEU A 124 -21.74 19.97 -22.29
CA LEU A 124 -22.08 19.04 -23.37
C LEU A 124 -23.32 18.21 -23.02
N GLU A 125 -23.39 17.65 -21.82
CA GLU A 125 -24.56 16.88 -21.36
C GLU A 125 -25.85 17.73 -21.38
N LEU A 126 -25.77 19.00 -20.95
CA LEU A 126 -26.91 19.92 -20.99
C LEU A 126 -27.33 20.26 -22.43
N MET A 127 -26.37 20.43 -23.34
CA MET A 127 -26.65 20.64 -24.76
C MET A 127 -27.33 19.43 -25.39
N GLU A 128 -26.88 18.22 -25.08
CA GLU A 128 -27.52 16.98 -25.54
C GLU A 128 -28.94 16.83 -24.99
N ARG A 129 -29.14 17.05 -23.69
CA ARG A 129 -30.48 17.03 -23.07
C ARG A 129 -31.41 18.06 -23.71
N ARG A 130 -30.92 19.27 -23.97
CA ARG A 130 -31.68 20.30 -24.67
C ARG A 130 -32.05 19.83 -26.08
N GLY A 131 -31.11 19.27 -26.83
CA GLY A 131 -31.34 18.71 -28.16
C GLY A 131 -32.39 17.60 -28.16
N GLN A 132 -32.34 16.68 -27.20
CA GLN A 132 -33.32 15.60 -27.04
C GLN A 132 -34.71 16.12 -26.64
N SER A 133 -34.77 17.19 -25.83
CA SER A 133 -36.06 17.77 -25.41
C SER A 133 -36.81 18.46 -26.56
N MET A 134 -36.10 18.95 -27.57
CA MET A 134 -36.70 19.56 -28.75
C MET A 134 -37.10 18.48 -29.75
N LYS A 135 -38.41 18.32 -29.97
CA LYS A 135 -38.93 17.45 -31.03
C LYS A 135 -38.41 17.93 -32.37
N THR A 136 -37.73 17.04 -33.10
CA THR A 136 -37.25 17.36 -34.44
C THR A 136 -38.43 17.56 -35.39
N LYS A 137 -38.23 18.31 -36.48
CA LYS A 137 -39.27 18.47 -37.52
C LYS A 137 -39.78 17.12 -38.02
N ALA A 138 -38.88 16.15 -38.17
CA ALA A 138 -39.21 14.78 -38.54
C ALA A 138 -40.12 14.09 -37.50
N GLN A 139 -39.86 14.26 -36.20
CA GLN A 139 -40.72 13.71 -35.15
C GLN A 139 -42.10 14.37 -35.12
N THR A 140 -42.18 15.70 -35.32
CA THR A 140 -43.46 16.42 -35.39
C THR A 140 -44.26 16.01 -36.64
N GLN A 141 -43.61 15.90 -37.79
CA GLN A 141 -44.23 15.40 -39.02
C GLN A 141 -44.69 13.95 -38.88
N ALA A 142 -43.90 13.06 -38.27
CA ALA A 142 -44.32 11.68 -38.02
C ALA A 142 -45.52 11.60 -37.05
N LYS A 143 -45.61 12.51 -36.08
CA LYS A 143 -46.69 12.53 -35.10
C LYS A 143 -47.98 13.16 -35.64
N TYR A 144 -47.89 14.24 -36.39
CA TYR A 144 -49.05 15.04 -36.80
C TYR A 144 -49.33 14.99 -38.30
N GLY A 145 -48.38 14.58 -39.14
CA GLY A 145 -48.59 14.30 -40.56
C GLY A 145 -48.73 15.50 -41.48
N TRP A 146 -48.53 16.74 -40.97
CA TRP A 146 -48.61 17.98 -41.71
C TRP A 146 -47.34 18.82 -41.59
#